data_AF-A0A4P6G9R9-F1
#
_entry.id   AF-A0A4P6G9R9-F1
#
_cell.length_a   1.000
_cell.length_b   1.000
_cell.length_c   1.000
_cell.angle_alpha   90.00
_cell.angle_beta   90.00
_cell.angle_gamma   90.00
#
_symmetry.space_group_name_H-M   'P 1'
#
loop_
_entity.id
_entity.type
_entity.pdbx_description
1 polymer ?
#
loop_
_entity_poly.entity_id
_entity_poly.type
_entity_poly.pdbx_seq_one_letter_code
_entity_poly.pdbx_strand_id
1 'polypeptide(L)'
;MSDSSARNNPGRRSGGERVEYPRLKLLVLAILCALPLTGSVSLWLRGVSLIPLAAYGIVSVLAFFLYWSDKRKARADSWRTPENVLHAVELAGGWPGALLAQQVFRHKTRKVSYQLVFWLIVLAHQVFWIDQLFLGANLLALF
;
A
#
# COMPACT_ATOMS: atom_id res chain seq x y z
N MET A 1 11.86 65.95 3.67
CA MET A 1 12.16 64.72 4.42
C MET A 1 10.85 64.18 4.98
N SER A 2 10.42 63.01 4.51
CA SER A 2 9.26 62.28 5.05
C SER A 2 9.68 60.84 5.28
N ASP A 3 9.72 60.45 6.55
CA ASP A 3 10.06 59.11 7.01
C ASP A 3 9.06 58.08 6.50
N SER A 4 9.56 57.11 5.73
CA SER A 4 8.82 55.89 5.38
C SER A 4 9.21 54.78 6.34
N SER A 5 8.39 54.65 7.37
CA SER A 5 8.35 53.54 8.31
C SER A 5 8.23 52.18 7.62
N ALA A 6 8.97 51.21 8.16
CA ALA A 6 8.69 49.78 8.22
C ALA A 6 8.29 49.05 6.92
N ARG A 7 9.21 48.21 6.44
CA ARG A 7 8.86 46.89 5.90
C ARG A 7 9.96 45.87 6.15
N ASN A 8 10.05 45.48 7.42
CA ASN A 8 10.66 44.24 7.85
C ASN A 8 9.81 43.11 7.26
N ASN A 9 10.26 42.44 6.20
CA ASN A 9 9.57 41.28 5.64
C ASN A 9 10.36 40.02 6.01
N PRO A 10 10.07 39.37 7.16
CA PRO A 10 10.57 38.03 7.42
C PRO A 10 9.84 37.09 6.48
N GLY A 11 10.42 36.87 5.30
CA GLY A 11 9.95 35.94 4.30
C GLY A 11 9.90 34.51 4.85
N ARG A 12 8.77 34.19 5.47
CA ARG A 12 8.06 32.92 5.35
C ARG A 12 8.83 31.69 5.81
N ARG A 13 8.87 31.53 7.14
CA ARG A 13 8.88 30.21 7.76
C ARG A 13 7.51 29.55 7.53
N SER A 14 7.38 28.78 6.46
CA SER A 14 6.33 27.76 6.28
C SER A 14 7.06 26.47 5.92
N GLY A 15 7.18 25.50 6.82
CA GLY A 15 6.05 24.80 7.42
C GLY A 15 5.78 23.57 6.56
N GLY A 16 6.28 22.43 7.02
CA GLY A 16 6.15 21.15 6.31
C GLY A 16 7.35 20.27 6.59
N GLU A 17 7.34 19.61 7.74
CA GLU A 17 8.30 18.63 8.20
C GLU A 17 8.67 17.64 7.08
N ARG A 18 9.85 17.87 6.48
CA ARG A 18 10.56 16.86 5.70
C ARG A 18 11.16 15.89 6.69
N VAL A 19 10.35 14.99 7.21
CA VAL A 19 10.91 13.75 7.72
C VAL A 19 10.39 12.60 6.87
N GLU A 20 11.12 12.41 5.77
CA GLU A 20 11.13 11.16 5.05
C GLU A 20 11.67 10.10 6.01
N TYR A 21 10.79 9.41 6.74
CA TYR A 21 11.12 8.20 7.48
C TYR A 21 10.83 6.97 6.60
N PRO A 22 11.66 6.65 5.57
CA PRO A 22 11.45 5.46 4.75
C PRO A 22 11.48 4.20 5.61
N ARG A 23 12.30 4.20 6.68
CA ARG A 23 12.37 3.10 7.65
C ARG A 23 11.04 2.88 8.36
N LEU A 24 10.37 3.93 8.82
CA LEU A 24 9.06 3.80 9.47
C LEU A 24 8.02 3.22 8.50
N LYS A 25 8.02 3.69 7.25
CA LYS A 25 7.11 3.19 6.20
C LYS A 25 7.37 1.73 5.84
N LEU A 26 8.63 1.31 5.84
CA LEU A 26 9.01 -0.10 5.67
C LEU A 26 8.64 -0.93 6.89
N LEU A 27 8.76 -0.40 8.11
CA LEU A 27 8.30 -1.07 9.32
C LEU A 27 6.78 -1.27 9.31
N VAL A 28 6.01 -0.25 8.92
CA VAL A 28 4.55 -0.38 8.75
C VAL A 28 4.23 -1.45 7.70
N LEU A 29 4.92 -1.46 6.56
CA LEU A 29 4.76 -2.51 5.55
C LEU A 29 5.07 -3.90 6.15
N ALA A 30 6.19 -4.04 6.86
CA ALA A 30 6.58 -5.30 7.47
C ALA A 30 5.54 -5.78 8.51
N ILE A 31 5.02 -4.88 9.34
CA ILE A 31 3.97 -5.18 10.33
C ILE A 31 2.69 -5.62 9.63
N LEU A 32 2.24 -4.89 8.60
CA LEU A 32 1.04 -5.25 7.85
C LEU A 32 1.18 -6.59 7.12
N CYS A 33 2.39 -6.91 6.63
CA CYS A 33 2.67 -8.18 5.96
C CYS A 33 2.84 -9.35 6.93
N ALA A 34 3.26 -9.10 8.17
CA ALA A 34 3.53 -10.14 9.15
C ALA A 34 2.29 -11.02 9.41
N LEU A 35 1.10 -10.43 9.48
CA LEU A 35 -0.12 -11.16 9.81
C LEU A 35 -0.59 -12.08 8.64
N PRO A 36 -0.67 -11.63 7.38
CA PRO A 36 -0.91 -12.50 6.23
C PRO A 36 0.19 -13.55 5.98
N LEU A 37 1.46 -13.19 6.23
CA LEU A 37 2.58 -14.11 6.08
C LEU A 37 2.53 -15.21 7.14
N THR A 38 2.33 -14.86 8.41
CA THR A 38 2.20 -15.85 9.49
C THR A 38 1.00 -16.76 9.28
N GLY A 39 -0.14 -16.21 8.85
CA GLY A 39 -1.30 -16.99 8.42
C GLY A 39 -0.98 -17.97 7.29
N SER A 40 -0.40 -17.48 6.18
CA SER A 40 -0.07 -18.30 5.02
C SER A 40 0.95 -19.40 5.34
N VAL A 41 1.98 -19.07 6.12
CA VAL A 41 3.00 -20.03 6.57
C VAL A 41 2.39 -21.06 7.51
N SER A 42 1.48 -20.66 8.40
CA SER A 42 0.82 -21.60 9.31
C SER A 42 -0.01 -22.64 8.55
N LEU A 43 -0.72 -22.24 7.48
CA LEU A 43 -1.48 -23.16 6.63
C LEU A 43 -0.56 -24.12 5.84
N TRP A 44 0.60 -23.62 5.39
CA TRP A 44 1.60 -24.45 4.73
C TRP A 44 2.22 -25.48 5.69
N LEU A 45 2.63 -25.06 6.89
CA LEU A 45 3.19 -25.94 7.92
C LEU A 45 2.19 -26.99 8.42
N ARG A 46 0.89 -26.67 8.38
CA ARG A 46 -0.21 -27.61 8.66
C ARG A 46 -0.54 -28.52 7.49
N GLY A 47 0.13 -28.37 6.34
CA GLY A 47 -0.10 -29.18 5.14
C GLY A 47 -1.42 -28.91 4.42
N VAL A 48 -2.15 -27.84 4.78
CA VAL A 48 -3.48 -27.54 4.24
C VAL A 48 -3.37 -26.97 2.82
N SER A 49 -2.57 -25.91 2.63
CA SER A 49 -2.46 -25.26 1.31
C SER A 49 -1.23 -24.34 1.20
N LEU A 50 -0.50 -24.44 0.09
CA LEU A 50 0.59 -23.51 -0.29
C LEU A 50 0.07 -22.28 -1.06
N ILE A 51 -1.14 -22.37 -1.61
CA ILE A 51 -1.72 -21.39 -2.55
C ILE A 51 -1.64 -19.94 -2.03
N PRO A 52 -2.02 -19.62 -0.78
CA PRO A 52 -1.98 -18.25 -0.29
C PRO A 52 -0.57 -17.67 -0.27
N LEU A 53 0.41 -18.48 0.16
CA LEU A 53 1.82 -18.07 0.23
C LEU A 53 2.37 -17.76 -1.17
N ALA A 54 2.12 -18.65 -2.13
CA ALA A 54 2.54 -18.46 -3.51
C ALA A 54 1.82 -17.27 -4.17
N ALA A 55 0.51 -17.12 -3.93
CA ALA A 55 -0.29 -16.02 -4.45
C ALA A 55 0.23 -14.66 -3.96
N TYR A 56 0.46 -14.49 -2.66
CA TYR A 56 1.02 -13.25 -2.13
C TYR A 56 2.38 -12.92 -2.75
N GLY A 57 3.27 -13.90 -2.90
CA GLY A 57 4.57 -13.69 -3.51
C GLY A 57 4.47 -13.25 -4.98
N ILE A 58 3.78 -14.04 -5.81
CA ILE A 58 3.68 -13.81 -7.26
C ILE A 58 2.91 -12.52 -7.55
N VAL A 59 1.75 -12.34 -6.92
CA VAL A 59 0.88 -11.19 -7.18
C VAL A 59 1.51 -9.89 -6.66
N SER A 60 2.28 -9.94 -5.57
CA SER A 60 3.05 -8.75 -5.11
C SER A 60 4.11 -8.33 -6.13
N VAL A 61 4.86 -9.29 -6.69
CA VAL A 61 5.85 -8.98 -7.74
C VAL A 61 5.17 -8.40 -8.97
N LEU A 62 4.06 -9.01 -9.40
CA LEU A 62 3.27 -8.51 -10.53
C LEU A 62 2.73 -7.10 -10.28
N ALA A 63 2.20 -6.83 -9.08
CA ALA A 63 1.72 -5.51 -8.68
C ALA A 63 2.83 -4.45 -8.76
N PHE A 64 4.03 -4.79 -8.29
CA PHE A 64 5.18 -3.89 -8.34
C PHE A 64 5.53 -3.50 -9.78
N PHE A 65 5.59 -4.48 -10.70
CA PHE A 65 5.88 -4.22 -12.11
C PHE A 65 4.76 -3.44 -12.81
N LEU A 66 3.49 -3.70 -12.48
CA LEU A 66 2.37 -2.92 -13.00
C LEU A 66 2.47 -1.45 -12.60
N TYR A 67 2.77 -1.16 -11.34
CA TYR A 67 2.98 0.20 -10.86
C TYR A 67 4.17 0.90 -11.53
N TRP A 68 5.27 0.15 -11.75
CA TRP A 68 6.42 0.68 -12.45
C TRP A 68 6.10 1.02 -13.91
N SER A 69 5.37 0.13 -14.59
CA SER A 69 4.88 0.34 -15.95
C SER A 69 3.94 1.55 -16.02
N ASP A 70 3.01 1.69 -15.07
CA ASP A 70 2.11 2.84 -14.98
C ASP A 70 2.89 4.16 -14.85
N LYS A 71 3.95 4.19 -14.02
CA LYS A 71 4.82 5.36 -13.90
C LYS A 71 5.58 5.67 -15.20
N ARG A 72 6.00 4.65 -15.95
CA ARG A 72 6.66 4.84 -17.26
C ARG A 72 5.68 5.41 -18.27
N LYS A 73 4.47 4.86 -18.38
CA LYS A 73 3.41 5.35 -19.28
C LYS A 73 3.00 6.79 -18.95
N ALA A 74 2.91 7.13 -17.67
CA ALA A 74 2.61 8.50 -17.22
C ALA A 74 3.68 9.54 -17.61
N ARG A 75 4.93 9.10 -17.86
CA ARG A 75 6.02 9.98 -18.34
C ARG A 75 6.12 10.03 -19.86
N ALA A 76 5.60 9.03 -20.55
CA ALA A 76 5.60 8.93 -22.01
C ALA A 76 4.28 9.43 -22.64
N ASP A 77 3.49 10.21 -21.90
CA ASP A 77 2.15 10.73 -22.28
C ASP A 77 1.21 9.67 -22.90
N SER A 78 1.40 8.42 -22.48
CA SER A 78 0.66 7.26 -22.99
C SER A 78 -0.58 6.98 -22.15
N TRP A 79 -1.50 6.16 -22.68
CA TRP A 79 -2.73 5.78 -21.99
C TRP A 79 -2.45 5.24 -20.57
N ARG A 80 -3.04 5.90 -19.56
CA ARG A 80 -2.87 5.55 -18.13
C ARG A 80 -3.57 4.25 -17.79
N THR A 81 -3.01 3.48 -16.86
CA THR A 81 -3.66 2.24 -16.42
C THR A 81 -4.90 2.57 -15.59
N PRO A 82 -6.08 1.98 -15.89
CA PRO A 82 -7.29 2.20 -15.12
C PRO A 82 -7.10 1.76 -13.66
N GLU A 83 -7.62 2.55 -12.72
CA GLU A 83 -7.44 2.30 -11.27
C GLU A 83 -8.05 0.97 -10.83
N ASN A 84 -9.13 0.54 -11.49
CA ASN A 84 -9.80 -0.72 -11.21
C ASN A 84 -8.88 -1.93 -11.40
N VAL A 85 -7.97 -1.91 -12.38
CA VAL A 85 -7.03 -3.01 -12.62
C VAL A 85 -5.99 -3.06 -11.50
N LEU A 86 -5.53 -1.92 -11.02
CA LEU A 86 -4.59 -1.87 -9.90
C LEU A 86 -5.25 -2.35 -8.60
N HIS A 87 -6.48 -1.92 -8.33
CA HIS A 87 -7.25 -2.40 -7.18
C HIS A 87 -7.59 -3.90 -7.26
N ALA A 88 -7.86 -4.44 -8.46
CA ALA A 88 -8.07 -5.88 -8.63
C ALA A 88 -6.82 -6.69 -8.27
N VAL A 89 -5.64 -6.24 -8.68
CA VAL A 89 -4.37 -6.91 -8.35
C VAL A 89 -4.04 -6.75 -6.87
N GLU A 90 -4.31 -5.60 -6.28
CA GLU A 90 -4.18 -5.37 -4.84
C GLU A 90 -5.09 -6.31 -4.04
N LEU A 91 -6.34 -6.47 -4.50
CA LEU A 91 -7.34 -7.36 -3.90
C LEU A 91 -6.96 -8.84 -4.05
N ALA A 92 -6.29 -9.23 -5.12
CA ALA A 92 -5.78 -10.58 -5.33
C ALA A 92 -4.55 -10.93 -4.46
N GLY A 93 -4.12 -10.05 -3.56
CA GLY A 93 -2.96 -10.25 -2.68
C GLY A 93 -1.71 -9.48 -3.11
N GLY A 94 -1.79 -8.63 -4.13
CA GLY A 94 -0.68 -7.80 -4.60
C GLY A 94 -0.43 -6.53 -3.78
N TRP A 95 -1.27 -6.24 -2.78
CA TRP A 95 -1.19 -5.02 -1.99
C TRP A 95 0.18 -4.77 -1.32
N PRO A 96 0.98 -5.78 -0.88
CA PRO A 96 2.32 -5.53 -0.35
C PRO A 96 3.27 -4.95 -1.39
N GLY A 97 3.29 -5.55 -2.59
CA GLY A 97 4.11 -5.08 -3.71
C GLY A 97 3.63 -3.73 -4.25
N ALA A 98 2.31 -3.50 -4.27
CA ALA A 98 1.72 -2.20 -4.59
C ALA A 98 2.13 -1.11 -3.60
N LEU A 99 2.07 -1.38 -2.29
CA LEU A 99 2.47 -0.43 -1.24
C LEU A 99 3.96 -0.10 -1.33
N LEU A 100 4.80 -1.10 -1.57
CA LEU A 100 6.23 -0.90 -1.83
C LEU A 100 6.45 -0.03 -3.06
N ALA A 101 5.75 -0.32 -4.16
CA ALA A 101 5.84 0.45 -5.40
C ALA A 101 5.36 1.90 -5.21
N GLN A 102 4.26 2.14 -4.48
CA GLN A 102 3.79 3.48 -4.13
C GLN A 102 4.87 4.29 -3.38
N GLN A 103 5.60 3.66 -2.45
CA GLN A 103 6.67 4.30 -1.71
C GLN A 103 7.90 4.59 -2.58
N VAL A 104 8.37 3.61 -3.36
CA VAL A 104 9.53 3.73 -4.25
C VAL A 104 9.28 4.76 -5.34
N PHE A 105 8.10 4.70 -5.95
CA PHE A 105 7.77 5.55 -7.10
C PHE A 105 7.14 6.88 -6.71
N ARG A 106 6.69 7.05 -5.46
CA ARG A 106 5.91 8.20 -4.97
C ARG A 106 4.72 8.51 -5.87
N HIS A 107 4.14 7.47 -6.47
CA HIS A 107 3.06 7.54 -7.45
C HIS A 107 1.76 7.09 -6.80
N LYS A 108 0.66 7.79 -7.07
CA LYS A 108 -0.69 7.54 -6.49
C LYS A 108 -0.80 7.57 -4.96
N THR A 109 0.12 8.24 -4.27
CA THR A 109 0.10 8.43 -2.80
C THR A 109 -0.75 9.63 -2.33
N ARG A 110 -1.05 10.59 -3.22
CA ARG A 110 -1.81 11.81 -2.88
C ARG A 110 -3.29 11.75 -3.25
N LYS A 111 -3.72 10.79 -4.08
CA LYS A 111 -5.11 10.68 -4.52
C LYS A 111 -5.92 9.97 -3.43
N VAL A 112 -6.72 10.73 -2.68
CA VAL A 112 -7.49 10.22 -1.52
C VAL A 112 -8.41 9.07 -1.94
N SER A 113 -9.15 9.21 -3.05
CA SER A 113 -10.06 8.15 -3.53
C SER A 113 -9.33 6.83 -3.78
N TYR A 114 -8.11 6.88 -4.32
CA TYR A 114 -7.28 5.70 -4.56
C TYR A 114 -6.84 5.06 -3.23
N GLN A 115 -6.34 5.89 -2.32
CA GLN A 115 -5.86 5.45 -1.02
C GLN A 115 -6.99 4.85 -0.17
N LEU A 116 -8.20 5.39 -0.23
CA LEU A 116 -9.37 4.83 0.46
C LEU A 116 -9.64 3.39 0.02
N VAL A 117 -9.76 3.15 -1.29
CA VAL A 117 -10.01 1.79 -1.82
C VAL A 117 -8.84 0.86 -1.51
N PHE A 118 -7.60 1.34 -1.65
CA PHE A 118 -6.40 0.59 -1.28
C PHE A 118 -6.43 0.14 0.18
N TRP A 119 -6.72 1.05 1.12
CA TRP A 119 -6.76 0.73 2.55
C TRP A 119 -7.93 -0.18 2.93
N LEU A 120 -9.07 -0.07 2.24
CA LEU A 120 -10.18 -1.02 2.39
C LEU A 120 -9.75 -2.44 2.00
N ILE A 121 -8.99 -2.59 0.90
CA ILE A 121 -8.45 -3.87 0.47
C ILE A 121 -7.48 -4.44 1.50
N VAL A 122 -6.57 -3.61 2.02
CA VAL A 122 -5.63 -4.04 3.08
C VAL A 122 -6.41 -4.50 4.31
N LEU A 123 -7.38 -3.70 4.76
CA LEU A 123 -8.22 -4.04 5.93
C LEU A 123 -8.96 -5.36 5.72
N ALA A 124 -9.56 -5.58 4.55
CA ALA A 124 -10.27 -6.82 4.23
C ALA A 124 -9.36 -8.05 4.37
N HIS A 125 -8.11 -7.97 3.88
CA HIS A 125 -7.14 -9.04 4.07
C HIS A 125 -6.74 -9.22 5.53
N GLN A 126 -6.56 -8.15 6.30
CA GLN A 126 -6.24 -8.26 7.72
C GLN A 126 -7.37 -8.96 8.47
N VAL A 127 -8.62 -8.55 8.24
CA VAL A 127 -9.81 -9.17 8.86
C VAL A 127 -9.90 -10.65 8.49
N PHE A 128 -9.71 -10.99 7.21
CA PHE A 128 -9.71 -12.38 6.76
C PHE A 128 -8.66 -13.22 7.51
N TRP A 129 -7.42 -12.75 7.58
CA TRP A 129 -6.36 -13.51 8.25
C TRP A 129 -6.50 -13.54 9.77
N ILE A 130 -7.07 -12.49 10.39
CA ILE A 130 -7.42 -12.49 11.81
C ILE A 130 -8.47 -13.57 12.09
N ASP A 131 -9.54 -13.64 11.29
CA ASP A 131 -10.56 -14.69 11.43
C ASP A 131 -9.97 -16.09 11.27
N GLN A 132 -9.14 -16.29 10.24
CA GLN A 132 -8.49 -17.59 10.01
C GLN A 132 -7.55 -17.99 11.16
N LEU A 133 -6.80 -17.05 11.74
CA LEU A 133 -5.82 -17.33 12.80
C LEU A 133 -6.44 -17.47 14.19
N PHE A 134 -7.39 -16.60 14.56
CA PHE A 134 -7.93 -16.51 15.92
C PHE A 134 -9.29 -17.18 16.08
N LEU A 135 -10.12 -17.11 15.05
CA LEU A 135 -11.50 -17.62 15.10
C LEU A 135 -11.64 -18.98 14.41
N GLY A 136 -10.56 -19.58 13.89
CA GLY A 136 -10.60 -20.93 13.31
C GLY A 136 -11.60 -21.07 12.16
N ALA A 137 -11.79 -20.00 11.37
CA ALA A 137 -12.77 -19.89 10.28
C ALA A 137 -14.26 -19.84 10.71
N ASN A 138 -14.56 -19.51 11.97
CA ASN A 138 -15.94 -19.47 12.46
C ASN A 138 -16.83 -18.41 11.78
N LEU A 139 -16.29 -17.27 11.30
CA LEU A 139 -17.10 -16.29 10.57
C LEU A 139 -17.51 -16.77 9.17
N LEU A 140 -16.67 -17.53 8.48
CA LEU A 140 -17.01 -18.15 7.19
C LEU A 140 -17.88 -19.40 7.35
N ALA A 141 -17.85 -20.05 8.52
CA ALA A 141 -18.71 -21.20 8.83
C ALA A 141 -20.14 -20.81 9.24
N LEU A 142 -20.39 -19.52 9.52
CA LEU A 142 -21.68 -18.98 9.97
C LEU A 142 -22.58 -18.46 8.83
N PHE A 143 -22.06 -18.44 7.60
CA PHE A 143 -22.78 -18.12 6.37
C PHE A 143 -22.71 -19.31 5.41
#